data_AF-A0A3S0ZTL3-F1
#
_entry.id   AF-A0A3S0ZTL3-F1
#
_cell.length_a   1.000
_cell.length_b   1.000
_cell.length_c   1.000
_cell.angle_alpha   90.00
_cell.angle_beta   90.00
_cell.angle_gamma   90.00
#
_symmetry.space_group_name_H-M   'P 1'
#
loop_
_entity.id
_entity.type
_entity.pdbx_description
1 polymer ?
#
loop_
_entity_poly.entity_id
_entity_poly.type
_entity_poly.pdbx_seq_one_letter_code
_entity_poly.pdbx_strand_id
1 'polypeptide(L)'
;MSATTPSRRQIAGADPDAIGGEAFALVPEDYNGPCRLTCEGAKSRDEAVFPTYSIAAIAATYAVSVSLGGFHTAELTMAAASEVTHRTWVDWLCA
;
A
#
# COMPACT_ATOMS: atom_id res chain seq x y z
N MET A 1 13.14 -11.22 -23.58
CA MET A 1 12.96 -10.45 -22.33
C MET A 1 11.51 -10.64 -21.92
N SER A 2 11.23 -11.56 -21.00
CA SER A 2 9.87 -11.80 -20.54
C SER A 2 9.41 -10.61 -19.71
N ALA A 3 8.37 -9.92 -20.16
CA ALA A 3 7.67 -8.94 -19.34
C ALA A 3 6.96 -9.74 -18.24
N THR A 4 7.52 -9.74 -17.03
CA THR A 4 6.86 -10.32 -15.87
C THR A 4 5.64 -9.45 -15.57
N THR A 5 4.45 -9.88 -16.01
CA THR A 5 3.19 -9.23 -15.66
C THR A 5 3.11 -9.13 -14.14
N PRO A 6 2.87 -7.93 -13.56
CA PRO A 6 2.72 -7.81 -12.11
C PRO A 6 1.52 -8.65 -11.68
N SER A 7 1.76 -9.66 -10.85
CA SER A 7 0.73 -10.47 -10.23
C SER A 7 0.24 -9.79 -8.94
N ARG A 8 -1.06 -9.81 -8.69
CA ARG A 8 -1.65 -9.32 -7.43
C ARG A 8 -1.16 -10.19 -6.29
N ARG A 9 -0.30 -9.65 -5.43
CA ARG A 9 0.25 -10.31 -4.24
C ARG A 9 -0.38 -9.72 -2.99
N GLN A 10 -0.87 -10.56 -2.08
CA GLN A 10 -1.37 -10.09 -0.79
C GLN A 10 -0.20 -9.64 0.11
N ILE A 11 -0.37 -8.47 0.75
CA ILE A 11 0.56 -7.92 1.74
C ILE A 11 0.02 -8.23 3.15
N ALA A 12 -1.27 -7.96 3.37
CA ALA A 12 -1.97 -8.19 4.64
C ALA A 12 -3.48 -8.43 4.40
N GLY A 13 -4.15 -9.03 5.39
CA GLY A 13 -5.49 -9.65 5.28
C GLY A 13 -5.36 -11.13 4.90
N ALA A 14 -6.21 -12.07 5.30
CA ALA A 14 -7.49 -11.99 5.98
C ALA A 14 -7.45 -12.89 7.24
N ASP A 15 -7.65 -12.29 8.41
CA ASP A 15 -8.37 -13.03 9.46
C ASP A 15 -9.85 -12.87 9.10
N PRO A 16 -10.55 -13.94 8.69
CA PRO A 16 -11.94 -13.86 8.23
C PRO A 16 -12.90 -13.34 9.32
N ASP A 17 -12.48 -13.33 10.58
CA ASP A 17 -13.24 -12.80 11.72
C ASP A 17 -12.82 -11.38 12.14
N ALA A 18 -11.69 -10.87 11.62
CA ALA A 18 -11.29 -9.48 11.86
C ALA A 18 -11.97 -8.58 10.84
N ILE A 19 -12.61 -7.50 11.30
CA ILE A 19 -13.16 -6.42 10.47
C ILE A 19 -12.02 -5.59 9.81
N GLY A 20 -10.89 -6.22 9.46
CA GLY A 20 -9.75 -5.58 8.79
C GLY A 20 -9.93 -5.55 7.28
N GLY A 21 -9.39 -4.52 6.63
CA GLY A 21 -9.37 -4.44 5.17
C GLY A 21 -8.29 -5.35 4.54
N GLU A 22 -8.19 -5.29 3.21
CA GLU A 22 -7.25 -6.09 2.42
C GLU A 22 -6.13 -5.23 1.83
N ALA A 23 -4.88 -5.60 2.07
CA ALA A 23 -3.72 -4.93 1.47
C ALA A 23 -3.05 -5.83 0.42
N PHE A 24 -2.77 -5.29 -0.76
CA PHE A 24 -2.17 -6.03 -1.87
C PHE A 24 -1.23 -5.17 -2.72
N ALA A 25 -0.32 -5.83 -3.43
CA ALA A 25 0.68 -5.23 -4.29
C ALA A 25 0.53 -5.71 -5.73
N LEU A 26 0.59 -4.76 -6.67
CA LEU A 26 0.67 -4.96 -8.11
C LEU A 26 2.04 -4.47 -8.61
N VAL A 27 3.11 -4.88 -7.92
CA VAL A 27 4.50 -4.59 -8.29
C VAL A 27 5.28 -5.90 -8.46
N PRO A 28 6.30 -5.95 -9.34
CA PRO A 28 7.17 -7.13 -9.46
C PRO A 28 7.75 -7.56 -8.12
N GLU A 29 7.99 -8.86 -7.91
CA GLU A 29 8.51 -9.39 -6.63
C GLU A 29 9.85 -8.77 -6.21
N ASP A 30 10.73 -8.50 -7.18
CA ASP A 30 12.04 -7.90 -6.92
C ASP A 30 12.02 -6.36 -6.93
N TYR A 31 10.85 -5.74 -7.03
CA TYR A 31 10.72 -4.28 -7.11
C TYR A 31 10.97 -3.64 -5.73
N ASN A 32 12.04 -2.85 -5.65
CA ASN A 32 12.42 -2.10 -4.44
C ASN A 32 12.30 -0.58 -4.62
N GLY A 33 11.72 -0.11 -5.73
CA GLY A 33 11.60 1.30 -6.07
C GLY A 33 10.40 2.00 -5.42
N PRO A 34 10.11 3.25 -5.84
CA PRO A 34 9.00 4.03 -5.33
C PRO A 34 7.64 3.38 -5.60
N CYS A 35 6.78 3.36 -4.58
CA CYS A 35 5.46 2.77 -4.67
C CYS A 35 4.38 3.79 -4.31
N ARG A 36 3.32 3.80 -5.10
CA ARG A 36 2.07 4.49 -4.78
C ARG A 36 1.18 3.55 -3.98
N LEU A 37 0.75 4.01 -2.82
CA LEU A 37 -0.32 3.47 -2.00
C LEU A 37 -1.63 4.17 -2.37
N THR A 38 -2.64 3.40 -2.75
CA THR A 38 -4.02 3.85 -2.93
C THR A 38 -4.89 3.15 -1.90
N CYS A 39 -5.57 3.92 -1.05
CA CYS A 39 -6.45 3.40 -0.01
C CYS A 39 -7.91 3.73 -0.36
N GLU A 40 -8.80 2.75 -0.20
CA GLU A 40 -10.24 2.96 -0.40
C GLU A 40 -11.03 2.51 0.82
N GLY A 41 -11.89 3.40 1.31
CA GLY A 41 -12.87 3.14 2.37
C GLY A 41 -14.29 3.33 1.85
N ALA A 42 -15.29 3.23 2.73
CA ALA A 42 -16.70 3.35 2.33
C ALA A 42 -17.04 4.69 1.65
N LYS A 43 -16.38 5.77 2.05
CA LYS A 43 -16.62 7.15 1.59
C LYS A 43 -15.34 7.99 1.50
N SER A 44 -14.19 7.36 1.63
CA SER A 44 -12.89 8.03 1.63
C SER A 44 -11.96 7.33 0.65
N ARG A 45 -11.08 8.13 0.04
CA ARG A 45 -9.99 7.66 -0.79
C ARG A 45 -8.78 8.49 -0.42
N ASP A 46 -7.65 7.84 -0.21
CA ASP A 46 -6.38 8.51 0.08
C ASP A 46 -5.26 7.92 -0.77
N GLU A 47 -4.25 8.72 -1.06
CA GLU A 47 -3.10 8.32 -1.87
C GLU A 47 -1.80 8.88 -1.29
N ALA A 48 -0.78 8.02 -1.23
CA ALA A 48 0.58 8.40 -0.82
C ALA A 48 1.62 7.71 -1.69
N VAL A 49 2.77 8.35 -1.92
CA VAL A 49 3.88 7.76 -2.66
C VAL A 49 5.10 7.71 -1.76
N PHE A 50 5.65 6.51 -1.58
CA PHE A 50 6.80 6.23 -0.74
C PHE A 50 8.02 5.88 -1.59
N PRO A 51 9.25 6.13 -1.10
CA PRO A 51 10.47 5.93 -1.89
C PRO A 51 10.84 4.45 -2.12
N THR A 52 10.29 3.52 -1.33
CA THR A 52 10.57 2.09 -1.43
C THR A 52 9.33 1.24 -1.20
N TYR A 53 9.29 0.07 -1.83
CA TYR A 53 8.27 -0.94 -1.58
C TYR A 53 8.14 -1.30 -0.10
N SER A 54 9.25 -1.50 0.62
CA SER A 54 9.22 -1.91 2.03
C SER A 54 8.49 -0.90 2.92
N ILE A 55 8.69 0.40 2.68
CA ILE A 55 7.98 1.46 3.43
C ILE A 55 6.50 1.49 3.04
N ALA A 56 6.21 1.38 1.74
CA ALA A 56 4.83 1.37 1.25
C ALA A 56 4.03 0.15 1.76
N ALA A 57 4.66 -1.02 1.87
CA ALA A 57 4.03 -2.24 2.38
C ALA A 57 3.66 -2.12 3.87
N ILE A 58 4.51 -1.47 4.66
CA ILE A 58 4.19 -1.14 6.05
C ILE A 58 3.00 -0.18 6.12
N ALA A 59 3.01 0.89 5.32
CA ALA A 59 1.90 1.83 5.25
C ALA A 59 0.59 1.16 4.82
N ALA A 60 0.62 0.30 3.79
CA ALA A 60 -0.54 -0.46 3.33
C ALA A 60 -1.12 -1.37 4.42
N THR A 61 -0.25 -2.00 5.22
CA THR A 61 -0.66 -2.85 6.36
C THR A 61 -1.36 -2.02 7.43
N TYR A 62 -0.85 -0.82 7.73
CA TYR A 62 -1.48 0.08 8.69
C TYR A 62 -2.78 0.70 8.17
N ALA A 63 -2.86 1.00 6.87
CA ALA A 63 -4.05 1.56 6.24
C ALA A 63 -5.29 0.67 6.45
N VAL A 64 -5.12 -0.64 6.35
CA VAL A 64 -6.24 -1.60 6.50
C VAL A 64 -6.46 -2.08 7.93
N SER A 65 -5.62 -1.64 8.87
CA SER A 65 -5.79 -1.96 10.28
C SER A 65 -7.01 -1.25 10.86
N VAL A 66 -7.87 -2.01 11.55
CA VAL A 66 -9.04 -1.50 12.27
C VAL A 66 -8.71 -0.44 13.32
N SER A 67 -7.50 -0.51 13.89
CA SER A 67 -7.10 0.36 14.99
C SER A 67 -6.46 1.66 14.53
N LEU A 68 -5.98 1.73 13.29
CA LEU A 68 -5.10 2.81 12.83
C LEU A 68 -5.55 3.47 11.51
N GLY A 69 -5.92 2.69 10.50
CA GLY A 69 -6.26 3.23 9.18
C GLY A 69 -7.75 3.15 8.84
N GLY A 70 -8.39 2.00 9.10
CA GLY A 70 -9.83 1.83 8.87
C GLY A 70 -10.26 1.81 7.40
N PHE A 71 -9.32 1.66 6.46
CA PHE A 71 -9.64 1.48 5.04
C PHE A 71 -10.06 0.03 4.75
N HIS A 72 -10.92 -0.16 3.74
CA HIS A 72 -11.34 -1.49 3.29
C HIS A 72 -10.26 -2.13 2.42
N THR A 73 -9.56 -1.33 1.61
CA THR A 73 -8.51 -1.82 0.74
C THR A 73 -7.30 -0.88 0.73
N ALA A 74 -6.13 -1.48 0.50
CA ALA A 74 -4.89 -0.78 0.22
C ALA A 74 -4.17 -1.47 -0.96
N GLU A 75 -3.91 -0.73 -2.02
CA GLU A 75 -3.23 -1.22 -3.21
C GLU A 75 -1.88 -0.52 -3.38
N LEU A 76 -0.82 -1.30 -3.64
CA LEU A 76 0.49 -0.78 -4.05
C LEU A 76 0.71 -0.94 -5.55
N THR A 77 1.07 0.15 -6.21
CA THR A 77 1.52 0.19 -7.61
C THR A 77 2.88 0.87 -7.74
N MET A 78 3.58 0.68 -8.86
CA MET A 78 4.84 1.37 -9.12
C MET A 78 4.58 2.88 -9.31
N ALA A 79 5.52 3.71 -8.86
CA ALA A 79 5.50 5.16 -9.06
C ALA A 79 6.87 5.69 -9.50
N ALA A 80 6.90 6.90 -10.05
CA ALA A 80 8.15 7.60 -10.31
C ALA A 80 8.71 8.22 -9.03
N ALA A 81 10.05 8.32 -8.94
CA ALA A 81 10.71 8.95 -7.79
C ALA A 81 10.33 10.44 -7.61
N SER A 82 9.95 11.12 -8.70
CA SER A 82 9.46 12.51 -8.67
C SER A 82 8.08 12.65 -8.02
N GLU A 83 7.34 11.55 -7.85
CA GLU A 83 6.00 11.55 -7.25
C GLU A 83 6.02 11.32 -5.73
N VAL A 84 7.18 11.03 -5.14
CA VAL A 84 7.31 10.72 -3.70
C VAL A 84 6.75 11.87 -2.86
N THR A 85 5.69 11.58 -2.10
CA THR A 85 5.02 12.55 -1.21
C THR A 85 5.46 12.41 0.24
N HIS A 86 5.80 11.19 0.69
CA HIS A 86 6.18 10.90 2.06
C HIS A 86 7.46 10.08 2.12
N ARG A 87 8.35 10.39 3.06
CA ARG A 87 9.62 9.66 3.22
C ARG A 87 9.45 8.43 4.10
N THR A 88 8.56 8.50 5.08
CA THR A 88 8.26 7.41 6.00
C THR A 88 6.76 7.15 6.07
N TRP A 89 6.37 5.94 6.47
CA TRP A 89 4.96 5.60 6.71
C TRP A 89 4.37 6.39 7.89
N VAL A 90 5.21 6.80 8.85
CA VAL A 90 4.80 7.62 10.01
C VAL A 90 4.40 9.02 9.57
N ASP A 91 5.15 9.62 8.63
CA ASP A 91 4.83 10.96 8.11
C ASP A 91 3.42 10.98 7.51
N TRP A 92 3.05 9.91 6.80
CA TRP A 92 1.72 9.77 6.23
C TRP A 92 0.65 9.52 7.29
N LEU A 93 0.90 8.66 8.28
CA LEU A 93 -0.05 8.35 9.35
C LEU A 93 -0.35 9.55 10.26
N CYS A 94 0.56 10.51 10.35
CA CYS A 94 0.44 11.69 11.19
C CYS A 94 0.04 12.98 10.44
N ALA A 95 -0.15 12.90 9.11
CA ALA A 95 -0.58 14.03 8.27
C ALA A 95 -2.08 14.32 8.42
#